data_AF-A8XCL7-F1
#
_entry.id   AF-A8XCL7-F1
#
_cell.length_a   1.000
_cell.length_b   1.000
_cell.length_c   1.000
_cell.angle_alpha   90.00
_cell.angle_beta   90.00
_cell.angle_gamma   90.00
#
_symmetry.space_group_name_H-M   'P 1'
#
loop_
_entity.id
_entity.type
_entity.pdbx_description
1 polymer ?
#
loop_
_entity_poly.entity_id
_entity_poly.type
_entity_poly.pdbx_seq_one_letter_code
_entity_poly.pdbx_strand_id
1 'polypeptide(L)'
;MRLWQWLLTFATFVLLITTEARLRRHRKRRFVSSHFDELYCGESAHAQSQFEEERESNSSKVSSVHSTQFNWGLDNTICIKLQNVVHVLKYERLEQRYPIESSYTFSVPLIDTNCKCHCYGFGSNDVCNVEKYADDRNCTTNSEFPTCYTKYHPAVEPLDCPVTSIPAKACCDIKLKPRDGRMFRAVKLQQPINDMIITHSIFANNSGKIMKVLGPEEYRINLIKGKEQFELTEYHRISVQLVASSPQQQLREGMYYFPEENHNDLREGKINEITENDLDKLGWYRRIGNDWQVATSGLLLRNAHKVVIKNCKGQLHMDQFSGTKNFVLRGTQYNDTFNERKVSENNFVRSVKVDESSREITIIHEHGTAAQVSLKTDTRPNLTKSQSLLANFTGSITLDHDGNRMLNVTFFGVKGTVHIRMYVNDKKLVATFACTAQFGTSVKDDGSRISLPSSINQAQWVCILPDEQPVKSEICKWIPYEEKAIRSPRQEQSWSKGHSPCSQAECNGLKSGVSDLFPWIINFDYFMAHGGDLTEWLKMGIHIVIAVGLLFLLIILFTKCLVPLACCSLSIPFKNRNKKKKKKNSSDY
;
A
#
# COMPACT_ATOMS: atom_id res chain seq x y z
N MET A 1 -45.51 48.09 -12.06
CA MET A 1 -45.21 46.68 -11.68
C MET A 1 -43.81 46.48 -11.07
N ARG A 2 -42.74 47.16 -11.51
CA ARG A 2 -41.37 46.92 -10.98
C ARG A 2 -41.10 47.38 -9.53
N LEU A 3 -41.79 48.41 -9.04
CA LEU A 3 -41.61 48.86 -7.64
C LEU A 3 -42.18 47.88 -6.59
N TRP A 4 -43.24 47.15 -6.96
CA TRP A 4 -43.91 46.23 -6.03
C TRP A 4 -43.09 44.96 -5.78
N GLN A 5 -42.40 44.47 -6.82
CA GLN A 5 -41.46 43.36 -6.69
C GLN A 5 -40.25 43.69 -5.82
N TRP A 6 -39.73 44.92 -5.88
CA TRP A 6 -38.63 45.37 -5.03
C TRP A 6 -39.01 45.49 -3.55
N LEU A 7 -40.22 45.95 -3.26
CA LEU A 7 -40.72 46.02 -1.89
C LEU A 7 -40.94 44.63 -1.28
N LEU A 8 -41.43 43.67 -2.07
CA LEU A 8 -41.61 42.29 -1.62
C LEU A 8 -40.27 41.59 -1.37
N THR A 9 -39.27 41.75 -2.24
CA THR A 9 -37.95 41.13 -2.03
C THR A 9 -37.24 41.72 -0.82
N PHE A 10 -37.31 43.05 -0.63
CA PHE A 10 -36.71 43.70 0.52
C PHE A 10 -37.41 43.29 1.83
N ALA A 11 -38.74 43.19 1.84
CA ALA A 11 -39.49 42.72 3.01
C ALA A 11 -39.15 41.27 3.37
N THR A 12 -39.01 40.38 2.38
CA THR A 12 -38.59 38.99 2.63
C THR A 12 -37.16 38.89 3.16
N PHE A 13 -36.25 39.76 2.69
CA PHE A 13 -34.86 39.76 3.14
C PHE A 13 -34.74 40.26 4.59
N VAL A 14 -35.51 41.28 4.97
CA VAL A 14 -35.55 41.79 6.35
C VAL A 14 -36.20 40.78 7.30
N LEU A 15 -37.22 40.03 6.85
CA LEU A 15 -37.81 38.93 7.64
C LEU A 15 -36.85 37.74 7.83
N LEU A 16 -36.02 37.42 6.84
CA LEU A 16 -35.00 36.38 6.96
C LEU A 16 -33.88 36.77 7.94
N ILE A 17 -33.40 38.01 7.89
CA ILE A 17 -32.35 38.49 8.80
C ILE A 17 -32.86 38.59 10.24
N THR A 18 -34.11 39.02 10.45
CA THR A 18 -34.70 39.12 11.79
C THR A 18 -35.06 37.76 12.39
N THR A 19 -35.38 36.76 11.56
CA THR A 19 -35.60 35.38 12.02
C THR A 19 -34.29 34.68 12.36
N GLU A 20 -33.20 34.86 11.58
CA GLU A 20 -31.86 34.40 11.96
C GLU A 20 -31.33 35.07 13.24
N ALA A 21 -31.56 36.37 13.41
CA ALA A 21 -31.16 37.10 14.62
C ALA A 21 -31.96 36.66 15.87
N ARG A 22 -33.23 36.27 15.72
CA ARG A 22 -34.04 35.68 16.80
C ARG A 22 -33.66 34.22 17.10
N LEU A 23 -33.29 33.44 16.09
CA LEU A 23 -32.81 32.06 16.26
C LEU A 23 -31.44 32.00 16.98
N ARG A 24 -30.58 33.01 16.82
CA ARG A 24 -29.33 33.12 17.60
C ARG A 24 -29.52 33.51 19.06
N ARG A 25 -30.62 34.20 19.44
CA ARG A 25 -30.86 34.66 20.83
C ARG A 25 -31.63 33.69 21.72
N HIS A 26 -32.21 32.62 21.18
CA HIS A 26 -32.95 31.62 21.97
C HIS A 26 -32.37 30.19 21.82
N ARG A 27 -31.07 30.02 22.05
CA ARG A 27 -30.56 28.75 22.56
C ARG A 27 -30.98 28.64 24.03
N LYS A 28 -32.22 28.19 24.27
CA LYS A 28 -32.64 27.71 25.60
C LYS A 28 -31.60 26.67 26.02
N ARG A 29 -30.83 26.98 27.06
CA ARG A 29 -29.89 26.07 27.73
C ARG A 29 -30.67 24.84 28.17
N ARG A 30 -30.67 23.78 27.36
CA ARG A 30 -31.05 22.46 27.84
C ARG A 30 -29.92 22.04 28.75
N PHE A 31 -30.19 22.07 30.05
CA PHE A 31 -29.37 21.40 31.04
C PHE A 31 -29.36 19.92 30.69
N VAL A 32 -28.23 19.44 30.17
CA VAL A 32 -27.98 18.02 30.06
C VAL A 32 -27.53 17.58 31.45
N SER A 33 -28.31 16.68 32.05
CA SER A 33 -28.04 16.08 33.36
C SER A 33 -26.81 15.17 33.26
N SER A 34 -25.61 15.73 33.36
CA SER A 34 -24.41 14.98 33.76
C SER A 34 -24.04 15.42 35.17
N HIS A 35 -24.02 14.49 36.13
CA HIS A 35 -23.60 14.77 37.51
C HIS A 35 -22.09 14.99 37.58
N PHE A 36 -21.67 16.00 38.34
CA PHE A 36 -20.25 16.35 38.53
C PHE A 36 -19.47 15.28 39.30
N ASP A 37 -20.13 14.46 40.12
CA ASP A 37 -19.49 13.42 40.94
C ASP A 37 -18.82 12.31 40.11
N GLU A 38 -19.14 12.21 38.82
CA GLU A 38 -18.51 11.29 37.88
C GLU A 38 -17.20 11.83 37.28
N LEU A 39 -16.86 13.09 37.52
CA LEU A 39 -15.68 13.74 36.93
C LEU A 39 -14.41 13.44 37.76
N TYR A 40 -13.32 13.05 37.09
CA TYR A 40 -11.99 12.98 37.70
C TYR A 40 -11.24 14.26 37.41
N CYS A 41 -10.69 14.88 38.45
CA CYS A 41 -9.78 16.00 38.35
C CYS A 41 -8.37 15.49 38.67
N GLY A 42 -7.50 15.43 37.67
CA GLY A 42 -6.16 14.89 37.82
C GLY A 42 -5.21 15.80 38.55
N GLU A 43 -4.14 15.21 39.05
CA GLU A 43 -3.09 15.94 39.71
C GLU A 43 -2.26 16.74 38.68
N SER A 44 -1.97 17.99 39.02
CA SER A 44 -0.99 18.80 38.32
C SER A 44 -0.17 19.53 39.38
N ALA A 45 1.11 19.16 39.52
CA ALA A 45 2.05 19.93 40.32
C ALA A 45 2.06 21.37 39.76
N HIS A 46 1.76 22.34 40.63
CA HIS A 46 1.53 23.71 40.20
C HIS A 46 2.30 24.72 41.04
N ALA A 47 2.86 25.71 40.35
CA ALA A 47 3.44 26.91 40.97
C ALA A 47 2.41 28.04 40.89
N GLN A 48 2.06 28.62 42.04
CA GLN A 48 1.20 29.80 42.11
C GLN A 48 2.04 31.04 42.38
N SER A 49 1.73 32.10 41.65
CA SER A 49 2.31 33.43 41.83
C SER A 49 1.22 34.49 41.71
N GLN A 50 1.45 35.65 42.30
CA GLN A 50 0.52 36.78 42.28
C GLN A 50 1.29 38.03 41.88
N PHE A 51 0.77 38.77 40.91
CA PHE A 51 1.36 40.02 40.45
C PHE A 51 0.27 41.04 40.20
N GLU A 52 0.61 42.32 40.31
CA GLU A 52 -0.28 43.43 39.98
C GLU A 52 -0.11 43.77 38.50
N GLU A 53 -1.21 43.82 37.76
CA GLU A 53 -1.22 44.20 36.35
C GLU A 53 -2.06 45.48 36.18
N GLU A 54 -1.44 46.53 35.64
CA GLU A 54 -2.15 47.77 35.31
C GLU A 54 -2.99 47.54 34.06
N ARG A 55 -4.32 47.74 34.16
CA ARG A 55 -5.22 47.64 33.02
C ARG A 55 -5.20 48.92 32.20
N GLU A 56 -5.01 48.79 30.88
CA GLU A 56 -5.04 49.89 29.89
C GLU A 56 -6.39 50.66 29.81
N SER A 57 -7.45 50.20 30.48
CA SER A 57 -8.73 50.91 30.52
C SER A 57 -8.86 51.75 31.81
N ASN A 58 -8.56 53.05 31.68
CA ASN A 58 -8.66 54.11 32.69
C ASN A 58 -7.82 53.89 33.97
N SER A 59 -6.84 54.78 34.12
CA SER A 59 -5.67 54.78 35.00
C SER A 59 -5.92 54.83 36.52
N SER A 60 -6.72 53.92 37.09
CA SER A 60 -6.84 53.85 38.57
C SER A 60 -7.22 52.50 39.17
N LYS A 61 -7.43 51.44 38.36
CA LYS A 61 -7.72 50.09 38.90
C LYS A 61 -6.57 49.14 38.63
N VAL A 62 -5.64 49.09 39.59
CA VAL A 62 -4.71 47.97 39.74
C VAL A 62 -5.54 46.74 40.11
N SER A 63 -5.58 45.74 39.23
CA SER A 63 -6.21 44.45 39.54
C SER A 63 -5.13 43.42 39.84
N SER A 64 -5.26 42.74 40.99
CA SER A 64 -4.41 41.61 41.32
C SER A 64 -4.70 40.47 40.34
N VAL A 65 -3.68 40.04 39.59
CA VAL A 65 -3.78 38.89 38.69
C VAL A 65 -3.04 37.72 39.34
N HIS A 66 -3.72 36.58 39.41
CA HIS A 66 -3.13 35.34 39.88
C HIS A 66 -2.66 34.52 38.69
N SER A 67 -1.40 34.07 38.74
CA SER A 67 -0.83 33.17 37.74
C SER A 67 -0.58 31.80 38.35
N THR A 68 -1.11 30.76 37.72
CA THR A 68 -0.87 29.36 38.10
C THR A 68 -0.24 28.63 36.93
N GLN A 69 0.93 28.05 37.16
CA GLN A 69 1.66 27.29 36.15
C GLN A 69 1.69 25.81 36.51
N PHE A 70 1.46 24.94 35.53
CA PHE A 70 1.54 23.48 35.71
C PHE A 70 1.83 22.76 34.40
N ASN A 71 2.20 21.49 34.51
CA ASN A 71 2.35 20.59 33.37
C ASN A 71 1.07 19.79 33.15
N TRP A 72 0.66 19.66 31.89
CA TRP A 72 -0.59 19.03 31.49
C TRP A 72 -0.32 17.88 30.51
N GLY A 73 -0.57 16.65 30.96
CA GLY A 73 -0.44 15.43 30.16
C GLY A 73 -1.68 15.10 29.33
N LEU A 74 -1.49 14.28 28.29
CA LEU A 74 -2.56 13.73 27.44
C LEU A 74 -3.58 12.94 28.28
N ASP A 75 -4.86 13.01 27.92
CA ASP A 75 -5.99 12.40 28.62
C ASP A 75 -6.24 12.90 30.06
N ASN A 76 -5.44 13.86 30.55
CA ASN A 76 -5.63 14.46 31.85
C ASN A 76 -6.68 15.58 31.86
N THR A 77 -7.43 15.66 32.96
CA THR A 77 -8.48 16.65 33.18
C THR A 77 -8.14 17.56 34.36
N ILE A 78 -8.22 18.87 34.15
CA ILE A 78 -7.89 19.88 35.14
C ILE A 78 -9.16 20.62 35.52
N CYS A 79 -9.41 20.67 36.83
CA CYS A 79 -10.58 21.30 37.40
C CYS A 79 -10.17 22.55 38.18
N ILE A 80 -10.61 23.70 37.70
CA ILE A 80 -10.32 25.01 38.28
C ILE A 80 -11.60 25.50 38.95
N LYS A 81 -11.62 25.51 40.28
CA LYS A 81 -12.71 26.06 41.05
C LYS A 81 -12.48 27.56 41.30
N LEU A 82 -13.39 28.37 40.78
CA LEU A 82 -13.47 29.81 41.00
C LEU A 82 -14.83 30.09 41.63
N GLN A 83 -14.81 30.45 42.92
CA GLN A 83 -16.02 30.67 43.71
C GLN A 83 -16.98 29.45 43.67
N ASN A 84 -18.16 29.61 43.07
CA ASN A 84 -19.21 28.58 42.95
C ASN A 84 -19.24 27.87 41.59
N VAL A 85 -18.24 28.12 40.74
CA VAL A 85 -18.14 27.58 39.39
C VAL A 85 -16.86 26.76 39.27
N VAL A 86 -16.96 25.62 38.58
CA VAL A 86 -15.83 24.76 38.24
C VAL A 86 -15.66 24.78 36.73
N HIS A 87 -14.50 25.25 36.29
CA HIS A 87 -14.05 25.15 34.90
C HIS A 87 -13.29 23.84 34.76
N VAL A 88 -13.67 23.05 33.76
CA VAL A 88 -13.08 21.74 33.50
C VAL A 88 -12.44 21.79 32.13
N LEU A 89 -11.13 21.65 32.11
CA LEU A 89 -10.32 21.61 30.91
C LEU A 89 -9.76 20.19 30.76
N LYS A 90 -9.98 19.54 29.62
CA LYS A 90 -9.46 18.20 29.35
C LYS A 90 -8.60 18.20 28.10
N TYR A 91 -7.41 17.64 28.20
CA TYR A 91 -6.56 17.38 27.04
C TYR A 91 -7.09 16.09 26.39
N GLU A 92 -7.94 16.25 25.38
CA GLU A 92 -8.72 15.15 24.83
C GLU A 92 -7.90 14.23 23.94
N ARG A 93 -7.06 14.80 23.06
CA ARG A 93 -6.28 14.05 22.08
C ARG A 93 -5.20 14.92 21.44
N LEU A 94 -4.12 14.27 21.02
CA LEU A 94 -3.10 14.83 20.16
C LEU A 94 -3.29 14.29 18.73
N GLU A 95 -3.45 15.20 17.78
CA GLU A 95 -3.67 14.89 16.37
C GLU A 95 -2.47 15.31 15.54
N GLN A 96 -1.98 14.41 14.70
CA GLN A 96 -1.04 14.72 13.62
C GLN A 96 -1.78 14.67 12.30
N ARG A 97 -1.89 15.81 11.63
CA ARG A 97 -2.56 15.93 10.33
C ARG A 97 -1.54 16.02 9.23
N TYR A 98 -1.49 14.98 8.41
CA TYR A 98 -0.58 14.84 7.28
C TYR A 98 -1.28 15.29 6.01
N PRO A 99 -0.80 16.35 5.33
CA PRO A 99 -1.31 16.70 4.01
C PRO A 99 -0.89 15.65 2.98
N ILE A 100 -1.81 15.33 2.07
CA ILE A 100 -1.59 14.40 0.97
C ILE A 100 -1.08 15.20 -0.25
N GLU A 101 0.18 14.99 -0.64
CA GLU A 101 0.79 15.65 -1.80
C GLU A 101 0.33 15.04 -3.12
N SER A 102 0.32 13.72 -3.20
CA SER A 102 -0.10 12.98 -4.38
C SER A 102 -0.81 11.69 -3.99
N SER A 103 -1.71 11.24 -4.87
CA SER A 103 -2.40 9.95 -4.69
C SER A 103 -2.65 9.27 -6.03
N TYR A 104 -2.66 7.95 -6.02
CA TYR A 104 -3.06 7.14 -7.18
C TYR A 104 -3.61 5.78 -6.74
N THR A 105 -4.50 5.19 -7.55
CA THR A 105 -5.05 3.86 -7.28
C THR A 105 -4.21 2.80 -7.96
N PHE A 106 -3.92 1.72 -7.23
CA PHE A 106 -3.17 0.58 -7.73
C PHE A 106 -3.76 -0.74 -7.24
N SER A 107 -3.29 -1.84 -7.82
CA SER A 107 -3.61 -3.19 -7.37
C SER A 107 -2.38 -4.07 -7.47
N VAL A 108 -2.40 -5.18 -6.73
CA VAL A 108 -1.43 -6.25 -6.88
C VAL A 108 -1.93 -7.13 -8.02
N PRO A 109 -1.20 -7.23 -9.14
CA PRO A 109 -1.69 -7.97 -10.28
C PRO A 109 -1.53 -9.48 -10.06
N LEU A 110 -2.54 -10.22 -10.55
CA LEU A 110 -2.37 -11.61 -10.93
C LEU A 110 -1.85 -11.64 -12.37
N ILE A 111 -0.69 -12.25 -12.56
CA ILE A 111 -0.06 -12.42 -13.87
C ILE A 111 -0.31 -13.85 -14.36
N ASP A 112 -0.74 -13.94 -15.62
CA ASP A 112 -0.92 -15.17 -16.37
C ASP A 112 -0.10 -15.07 -17.66
N THR A 113 0.81 -16.02 -17.86
CA THR A 113 1.73 -16.04 -18.99
C THR A 113 1.37 -17.18 -19.92
N ASN A 114 1.42 -16.90 -21.21
CA ASN A 114 1.20 -17.91 -22.22
C ASN A 114 2.29 -17.81 -23.29
N CYS A 115 3.29 -18.69 -23.19
CA CYS A 115 4.40 -18.75 -24.13
C CYS A 115 4.22 -19.86 -25.15
N LYS A 116 4.54 -19.54 -26.40
CA LYS A 116 4.64 -20.47 -27.52
C LYS A 116 6.10 -20.58 -27.93
N CYS A 117 6.57 -21.81 -28.13
CA CYS A 117 7.89 -22.08 -28.69
C CYS A 117 7.77 -22.41 -30.17
N HIS A 118 8.69 -21.91 -30.99
CA HIS A 118 8.76 -22.17 -32.42
C HIS A 118 10.17 -22.65 -32.77
N CYS A 119 10.24 -23.90 -33.26
CA CYS A 119 11.47 -24.49 -33.78
C CYS A 119 11.72 -24.02 -35.20
N TYR A 120 12.98 -23.74 -35.52
CA TYR A 120 13.38 -23.50 -36.90
C TYR A 120 13.10 -24.76 -37.76
N GLY A 121 12.37 -24.58 -38.88
CA GLY A 121 12.01 -25.67 -39.79
C GLY A 121 10.68 -26.40 -39.51
N PHE A 122 9.94 -26.06 -38.44
CA PHE A 122 8.58 -26.57 -38.20
C PHE A 122 7.56 -25.45 -38.01
N GLY A 123 6.31 -25.66 -38.45
CA GLY A 123 5.22 -24.69 -38.32
C GLY A 123 5.30 -23.53 -39.33
N SER A 124 4.25 -22.72 -39.42
CA SER A 124 4.29 -21.47 -40.19
C SER A 124 5.08 -20.41 -39.43
N ASN A 125 5.90 -19.61 -40.12
CA ASN A 125 6.59 -18.44 -39.55
C ASN A 125 5.62 -17.44 -38.86
N ASP A 126 4.31 -17.55 -39.13
CA ASP A 126 3.26 -16.73 -38.53
C ASP A 126 2.94 -17.05 -37.05
N VAL A 127 3.40 -18.20 -36.52
CA VAL A 127 3.10 -18.62 -35.14
C VAL A 127 3.84 -17.74 -34.13
N CYS A 128 5.12 -17.46 -34.37
CA CYS A 128 5.97 -16.65 -33.52
C CYS A 128 6.83 -15.71 -34.38
N ASN A 129 6.27 -14.54 -34.68
CA ASN A 129 6.89 -13.49 -35.47
C ASN A 129 7.19 -12.26 -34.60
N VAL A 130 8.36 -11.66 -34.81
CA VAL A 130 8.77 -10.37 -34.23
C VAL A 130 7.72 -9.30 -34.49
N GLU A 131 7.15 -9.22 -35.69
CA GLU A 131 6.16 -8.19 -36.01
C GLU A 131 4.91 -8.29 -35.14
N LYS A 132 4.50 -9.50 -34.76
CA LYS A 132 3.30 -9.73 -33.94
C LYS A 132 3.59 -9.62 -32.44
N TYR A 133 4.77 -10.05 -32.01
CA TYR A 133 5.14 -10.17 -30.61
C TYR A 133 6.22 -9.15 -30.17
N ALA A 134 6.43 -8.10 -30.96
CA ALA A 134 7.39 -7.05 -30.64
C ALA A 134 7.15 -6.46 -29.24
N ASP A 135 8.24 -5.99 -28.63
CA ASP A 135 8.27 -5.51 -27.25
C ASP A 135 7.52 -4.17 -27.05
N ASP A 136 7.01 -3.57 -28.12
CA ASP A 136 6.19 -2.36 -28.14
C ASP A 136 4.68 -2.63 -28.35
N ARG A 137 4.30 -3.88 -28.67
CA ARG A 137 2.90 -4.23 -28.98
C ARG A 137 2.13 -4.78 -27.78
N ASN A 138 0.80 -4.63 -27.81
CA ASN A 138 -0.09 -5.19 -26.81
C ASN A 138 -0.87 -6.35 -27.42
N CYS A 139 -1.10 -7.41 -26.64
CA CYS A 139 -1.96 -8.50 -27.05
C CYS A 139 -3.43 -8.16 -26.83
N THR A 140 -4.33 -8.99 -27.38
CA THR A 140 -5.77 -8.78 -27.28
C THR A 140 -6.22 -8.85 -25.82
N THR A 141 -6.83 -7.78 -25.33
CA THR A 141 -7.41 -7.70 -23.98
C THR A 141 -8.81 -8.32 -23.96
N ASN A 142 -9.24 -8.80 -22.80
CA ASN A 142 -10.60 -9.29 -22.57
C ASN A 142 -11.13 -8.79 -21.22
N SER A 143 -12.40 -9.05 -20.91
CA SER A 143 -12.99 -8.61 -19.64
C SER A 143 -12.34 -9.24 -18.40
N GLU A 144 -11.73 -10.41 -18.55
CA GLU A 144 -11.01 -11.09 -17.46
C GLU A 144 -9.61 -10.51 -17.21
N PHE A 145 -8.88 -10.18 -18.28
CA PHE A 145 -7.53 -9.63 -18.30
C PHE A 145 -7.53 -8.30 -19.06
N PRO A 146 -7.74 -7.18 -18.33
CA PRO A 146 -7.83 -5.86 -18.95
C PRO A 146 -6.50 -5.36 -19.53
N THR A 147 -5.37 -5.93 -19.10
CA THR A 147 -4.03 -5.52 -19.55
C THR A 147 -3.28 -6.72 -20.13
N CYS A 148 -2.68 -6.54 -21.32
CA CYS A 148 -2.00 -7.61 -22.04
C CYS A 148 -0.77 -7.07 -22.80
N TYR A 149 0.40 -7.69 -22.59
CA TYR A 149 1.65 -7.33 -23.24
C TYR A 149 2.28 -8.51 -23.97
N THR A 150 2.92 -8.26 -25.11
CA THR A 150 3.69 -9.29 -25.83
C THR A 150 5.18 -9.21 -25.52
N LYS A 151 5.85 -10.35 -25.48
CA LYS A 151 7.31 -10.44 -25.40
C LYS A 151 7.84 -11.45 -26.40
N TYR A 152 8.81 -11.03 -27.20
CA TYR A 152 9.56 -11.89 -28.10
C TYR A 152 10.91 -12.27 -27.51
N HIS A 153 11.20 -13.57 -27.47
CA HIS A 153 12.48 -14.14 -27.07
C HIS A 153 13.18 -14.70 -28.32
N PRO A 154 14.21 -14.01 -28.85
CA PRO A 154 14.85 -14.36 -30.12
C PRO A 154 15.67 -15.64 -30.08
N ALA A 155 16.19 -16.00 -28.90
CA ALA A 155 17.06 -17.14 -28.71
C ALA A 155 16.70 -17.86 -27.40
N VAL A 156 16.13 -19.05 -27.52
CA VAL A 156 15.90 -20.00 -26.43
C VAL A 156 16.49 -21.36 -26.80
N GLU A 157 16.76 -22.19 -25.79
CA GLU A 157 17.32 -23.53 -26.01
C GLU A 157 16.39 -24.37 -26.91
N PRO A 158 16.89 -24.93 -28.03
CA PRO A 158 16.08 -25.68 -29.01
C PRO A 158 15.82 -27.12 -28.56
N LEU A 159 15.30 -27.30 -27.35
CA LEU A 159 14.96 -28.61 -26.80
C LEU A 159 13.79 -29.24 -27.57
N ASP A 160 13.97 -30.48 -28.02
CA ASP A 160 13.02 -31.25 -28.84
C ASP A 160 12.72 -30.66 -30.23
N CYS A 161 13.63 -29.83 -30.76
CA CYS A 161 13.60 -29.33 -32.13
C CYS A 161 14.35 -30.26 -33.11
N PRO A 162 14.00 -30.25 -34.41
CA PRO A 162 14.66 -31.08 -35.43
C PRO A 162 16.09 -30.60 -35.71
N VAL A 163 16.31 -29.31 -35.58
CA VAL A 163 17.59 -28.64 -35.74
C VAL A 163 17.96 -28.06 -34.39
N THR A 164 19.01 -28.60 -33.78
CA THR A 164 19.51 -28.18 -32.46
C THR A 164 20.64 -27.16 -32.55
N SER A 165 21.22 -26.97 -33.75
CA SER A 165 22.26 -25.97 -34.02
C SER A 165 21.73 -24.54 -34.12
N ILE A 166 20.42 -24.37 -34.31
CA ILE A 166 19.76 -23.07 -34.41
C ILE A 166 18.91 -22.87 -33.15
N PRO A 167 19.05 -21.74 -32.43
CA PRO A 167 18.22 -21.47 -31.27
C PRO A 167 16.75 -21.39 -31.68
N ALA A 168 15.87 -21.92 -30.83
CA ALA A 168 14.44 -21.78 -31.01
C ALA A 168 14.00 -20.36 -30.64
N LYS A 169 12.80 -19.98 -31.05
CA LYS A 169 12.17 -18.69 -30.72
C LYS A 169 11.03 -18.93 -29.74
N ALA A 170 10.81 -18.00 -28.81
CA ALA A 170 9.63 -18.04 -27.95
C ALA A 170 8.86 -16.72 -27.99
N CYS A 171 7.54 -16.82 -28.06
CA CYS A 171 6.62 -15.69 -28.10
C CYS A 171 5.64 -15.82 -26.94
N CYS A 172 5.57 -14.80 -26.08
CA CYS A 172 4.76 -14.86 -24.87
C CYS A 172 3.73 -13.74 -24.82
N ASP A 173 2.52 -14.09 -24.41
CA ASP A 173 1.48 -13.16 -23.98
C ASP A 173 1.51 -13.07 -22.45
N ILE A 174 1.72 -11.87 -21.92
CA ILE A 174 1.72 -11.56 -20.49
C ILE A 174 0.41 -10.85 -20.18
N LYS A 175 -0.51 -11.55 -19.51
CA LYS A 175 -1.84 -11.06 -19.16
C LYS A 175 -1.87 -10.67 -17.69
N LEU A 176 -2.46 -9.52 -17.38
CA LEU A 176 -2.58 -9.03 -16.02
C LEU A 176 -4.04 -8.73 -15.69
N LYS A 177 -4.42 -9.03 -14.45
CA LYS A 177 -5.68 -8.58 -13.86
C LYS A 177 -5.51 -8.19 -12.39
N PRO A 178 -6.32 -7.25 -11.88
CA PRO A 178 -6.36 -6.98 -10.44
C PRO A 178 -6.72 -8.26 -9.69
N ARG A 179 -5.93 -8.63 -8.69
CA ARG A 179 -6.17 -9.84 -7.93
C ARG A 179 -7.40 -9.67 -7.02
N ASP A 180 -8.33 -10.61 -7.11
CA ASP A 180 -9.53 -10.69 -6.25
C ASP A 180 -10.36 -9.39 -6.20
N GLY A 181 -10.24 -8.53 -7.22
CA GLY A 181 -10.86 -7.21 -7.24
C GLY A 181 -10.30 -6.21 -6.22
N ARG A 182 -9.24 -6.56 -5.48
CA ARG A 182 -8.67 -5.71 -4.43
C ARG A 182 -8.01 -4.47 -5.03
N MET A 183 -8.40 -3.31 -4.52
CA MET A 183 -7.86 -2.02 -4.91
C MET A 183 -7.27 -1.30 -3.70
N PHE A 184 -6.17 -0.61 -3.94
CA PHE A 184 -5.45 0.16 -2.92
C PHE A 184 -5.24 1.58 -3.41
N ARG A 185 -5.31 2.53 -2.48
CA ARG A 185 -4.94 3.92 -2.71
C ARG A 185 -3.55 4.17 -2.15
N ALA A 186 -2.60 4.53 -3.00
CA ALA A 186 -1.31 5.04 -2.59
C ALA A 186 -1.40 6.55 -2.35
N VAL A 187 -0.74 7.04 -1.30
CA VAL A 187 -0.70 8.44 -0.89
C VAL A 187 0.72 8.83 -0.47
N LYS A 188 1.15 10.02 -0.87
CA LYS A 188 2.40 10.62 -0.38
C LYS A 188 2.09 11.61 0.73
N LEU A 189 2.59 11.32 1.94
CA LEU A 189 2.41 12.16 3.12
C LEU A 189 3.58 13.12 3.26
N GLN A 190 3.27 14.39 3.50
CA GLN A 190 4.23 15.45 3.83
C GLN A 190 4.45 15.59 5.34
N GLN A 191 5.17 16.64 5.77
CA GLN A 191 5.33 16.94 7.18
C GLN A 191 3.98 17.22 7.87
N PRO A 192 3.75 16.70 9.08
CA PRO A 192 2.48 16.85 9.77
C PRO A 192 2.32 18.23 10.41
N ILE A 193 1.06 18.65 10.53
CA ILE A 193 0.63 19.69 11.46
C ILE A 193 0.23 19.01 12.77
N ASN A 194 0.86 19.43 13.86
CA ASN A 194 0.60 18.90 15.20
C ASN A 194 -0.43 19.77 15.91
N ASP A 195 -1.60 19.20 16.21
CA ASP A 195 -2.68 19.89 16.89
C ASP A 195 -3.03 19.20 18.23
N MET A 196 -3.02 19.98 19.30
CA MET A 196 -3.53 19.59 20.60
C MET A 196 -5.01 19.97 20.70
N ILE A 197 -5.88 18.99 20.95
CA ILE A 197 -7.32 19.21 21.11
C ILE A 197 -7.69 19.25 22.59
N ILE A 198 -8.27 20.36 23.00
CA ILE A 198 -8.69 20.63 24.36
C ILE A 198 -10.20 20.76 24.39
N THR A 199 -10.85 20.14 25.38
CA THR A 199 -12.26 20.38 25.64
C THR A 199 -12.45 21.21 26.91
N HIS A 200 -13.28 22.24 26.82
CA HIS A 200 -13.65 23.07 27.96
C HIS A 200 -15.12 22.85 28.30
N SER A 201 -15.42 22.66 29.58
CA SER A 201 -16.78 22.63 30.08
C SER A 201 -16.89 23.37 31.41
N ILE A 202 -18.10 23.84 31.72
CA ILE A 202 -18.35 24.63 32.92
C ILE A 202 -19.45 23.96 33.72
N PHE A 203 -19.20 23.82 35.01
CA PHE A 203 -20.14 23.33 35.99
C PHE A 203 -20.39 24.39 37.04
N ALA A 204 -21.64 24.61 37.43
CA ALA A 204 -21.98 25.54 38.50
C ALA A 204 -22.89 24.88 39.51
N ASN A 205 -22.76 25.29 40.77
CA ASN A 205 -23.70 24.85 41.79
C ASN A 205 -25.07 25.49 41.55
N ASN A 206 -26.08 24.65 41.34
CA ASN A 206 -27.47 25.06 41.29
C ASN A 206 -28.24 24.26 42.34
N SER A 207 -28.72 24.94 43.38
CA SER A 207 -29.57 24.34 44.42
C SER A 207 -28.91 23.19 45.20
N GLY A 208 -27.59 23.25 45.42
CA GLY A 208 -26.82 22.22 46.15
C GLY A 208 -26.31 21.06 45.29
N LYS A 209 -26.69 21.01 44.00
CA LYS A 209 -26.14 20.06 43.01
C LYS A 209 -25.31 20.81 41.98
N ILE A 210 -24.10 20.31 41.72
CA ILE A 210 -23.25 20.83 40.66
C ILE A 210 -23.76 20.30 39.33
N MET A 211 -24.23 21.20 38.46
CA MET A 211 -24.76 20.86 37.15
C MET A 211 -23.91 21.45 36.03
N LYS A 212 -23.85 20.74 34.91
CA LYS A 212 -23.18 21.21 33.69
C LYS A 212 -23.95 22.38 33.09
N VAL A 213 -23.30 23.52 32.97
CA VAL A 213 -23.88 24.77 32.43
C VAL A 213 -23.40 25.04 31.01
N LEU A 214 -22.17 24.68 30.69
CA LEU A 214 -21.62 24.72 29.34
C LEU A 214 -21.26 23.31 28.88
N GLY A 215 -21.68 22.97 27.65
CA GLY A 215 -21.25 21.76 26.94
C GLY A 215 -19.74 21.71 26.75
N PRO A 216 -19.17 20.56 26.32
CA PRO A 216 -17.77 20.52 25.94
C PRO A 216 -17.57 21.35 24.65
N GLU A 217 -16.80 22.43 24.72
CA GLU A 217 -16.35 23.22 23.57
C GLU A 217 -14.93 22.79 23.20
N GLU A 218 -14.69 22.49 21.92
CA GLU A 218 -13.37 22.04 21.45
C GLU A 218 -12.51 23.23 21.01
N TYR A 219 -11.30 23.32 21.55
CA TYR A 219 -10.24 24.24 21.12
C TYR A 219 -9.13 23.44 20.45
N ARG A 220 -8.72 23.86 19.26
CA ARG A 220 -7.61 23.26 18.51
C ARG A 220 -6.41 24.18 18.57
N ILE A 221 -5.36 23.71 19.23
CA ILE A 221 -4.14 24.45 19.51
C ILE A 221 -3.02 23.92 18.62
N ASN A 222 -2.41 24.79 17.82
CA ASN A 222 -1.37 24.39 16.87
C ASN A 222 0.01 24.48 17.52
N LEU A 223 0.66 23.33 17.68
CA LEU A 223 1.91 23.22 18.43
C LEU A 223 3.14 23.79 17.68
N ILE A 224 3.04 24.08 16.37
CA ILE A 224 4.14 24.64 15.59
C ILE A 224 4.47 26.08 16.03
N LYS A 225 3.49 26.82 16.53
CA LYS A 225 3.67 28.23 16.93
C LYS A 225 4.47 28.37 18.24
N GLY A 226 4.75 27.28 18.95
CA GLY A 226 5.54 27.22 20.19
C GLY A 226 4.85 27.82 21.43
N LYS A 227 4.05 28.88 21.26
CA LYS A 227 3.22 29.48 22.30
C LYS A 227 1.87 29.87 21.71
N GLU A 228 0.80 29.48 22.38
CA GLU A 228 -0.56 29.87 22.05
C GLU A 228 -1.26 30.45 23.28
N GLN A 229 -2.13 31.43 23.09
CA GLN A 229 -2.89 32.05 24.16
C GLN A 229 -4.34 32.21 23.71
N PHE A 230 -5.27 31.77 24.56
CA PHE A 230 -6.70 31.95 24.36
C PHE A 230 -7.36 32.39 25.67
N GLU A 231 -8.49 33.08 25.57
CA GLU A 231 -9.26 33.54 26.72
C GLU A 231 -10.60 32.80 26.80
N LEU A 232 -10.92 32.28 27.98
CA LEU A 232 -12.24 31.77 28.35
C LEU A 232 -12.99 32.90 29.03
N THR A 233 -14.19 33.24 28.56
CA THR A 233 -14.89 34.49 28.99
C THR A 233 -16.34 34.28 29.46
N GLU A 234 -16.85 33.04 29.42
CA GLU A 234 -18.28 32.75 29.58
C GLU A 234 -18.79 32.99 31.01
N TYR A 235 -17.93 32.86 32.02
CA TYR A 235 -18.27 33.02 33.45
C TYR A 235 -17.21 33.83 34.21
N HIS A 236 -15.96 33.44 34.02
CA HIS A 236 -14.79 34.13 34.55
C HIS A 236 -13.85 34.38 33.38
N ARG A 237 -13.11 35.50 33.42
CA ARG A 237 -12.03 35.75 32.48
C ARG A 237 -10.82 34.92 32.90
N ILE A 238 -10.54 33.87 32.15
CA ILE A 238 -9.37 33.01 32.35
C ILE A 238 -8.53 33.09 31.08
N SER A 239 -7.35 33.67 31.18
CA SER A 239 -6.39 33.64 30.08
C SER A 239 -5.51 32.40 30.23
N VAL A 240 -5.55 31.54 29.22
CA VAL A 240 -4.79 30.29 29.15
C VAL A 240 -3.66 30.50 28.17
N GLN A 241 -2.43 30.49 28.66
CA GLN A 241 -1.24 30.45 27.84
C GLN A 241 -0.68 29.03 27.85
N LEU A 242 -0.45 28.46 26.68
CA LEU A 242 0.00 27.09 26.52
C LEU A 242 1.31 27.06 25.70
N VAL A 243 2.29 26.33 26.22
CA VAL A 243 3.58 26.09 25.60
C VAL A 243 3.79 24.59 25.57
N ALA A 244 3.93 24.01 24.39
CA ALA A 244 4.12 22.58 24.23
C ALA A 244 5.08 22.32 23.06
N SER A 245 5.85 21.24 23.17
CA SER A 245 6.72 20.78 22.10
C SER A 245 5.97 19.84 21.15
N SER A 246 6.45 19.78 19.90
CA SER A 246 6.03 18.75 18.96
C SER A 246 6.29 17.35 19.53
N PRO A 247 5.43 16.37 19.23
CA PRO A 247 5.64 14.98 19.63
C PRO A 247 6.96 14.43 19.13
N GLN A 248 7.60 13.60 19.96
CA GLN A 248 8.88 12.97 19.62
C GLN A 248 8.75 11.91 18.53
N GLN A 249 7.57 11.29 18.43
CA GLN A 249 7.28 10.27 17.43
C GLN A 249 6.38 10.87 16.35
N GLN A 250 6.71 10.58 15.10
CA GLN A 250 5.95 10.98 13.94
C GLN A 250 6.17 9.96 12.83
N LEU A 251 5.17 9.78 11.98
CA LEU A 251 5.36 9.08 10.72
C LEU A 251 6.37 9.84 9.85
N ARG A 252 7.18 9.08 9.14
CA ARG A 252 8.14 9.65 8.19
C ARG A 252 7.40 10.17 6.98
N GLU A 253 7.92 11.26 6.41
CA GLU A 253 7.52 11.72 5.09
C GLU A 253 7.76 10.61 4.06
N GLY A 254 6.80 10.35 3.17
CA GLY A 254 6.93 9.31 2.17
C GLY A 254 5.61 8.66 1.73
N MET A 255 5.74 7.51 1.06
CA MET A 255 4.62 6.78 0.48
C MET A 255 3.99 5.82 1.48
N TYR A 256 2.66 5.88 1.57
CA TYR A 256 1.80 4.98 2.33
C TYR A 256 0.64 4.54 1.45
N TYR A 257 -0.13 3.56 1.91
CA TYR A 257 -1.34 3.15 1.21
C TYR A 257 -2.39 2.57 2.14
N PHE A 258 -3.61 2.51 1.66
CA PHE A 258 -4.72 1.85 2.35
C PHE A 258 -5.62 1.12 1.34
N PRO A 259 -6.34 0.07 1.74
CA PRO A 259 -7.38 -0.55 0.91
C PRO A 259 -8.53 0.43 0.64
N GLU A 260 -9.04 0.46 -0.58
CA GLU A 260 -10.19 1.32 -0.93
C GLU A 260 -11.48 0.90 -0.18
N GLU A 261 -11.56 -0.35 0.29
CA GLU A 261 -12.67 -0.84 1.10
C GLU A 261 -12.62 -0.33 2.56
N ASN A 262 -11.42 -0.02 3.07
CA ASN A 262 -11.22 0.39 4.45
C ASN A 262 -10.11 1.44 4.56
N HIS A 263 -10.52 2.70 4.50
CA HIS A 263 -9.59 3.83 4.49
C HIS A 263 -8.83 3.99 5.81
N ASN A 264 -9.31 3.42 6.91
CA ASN A 264 -8.63 3.53 8.21
C ASN A 264 -7.45 2.55 8.36
N ASP A 265 -7.28 1.62 7.43
CA ASP A 265 -6.20 0.63 7.45
C ASP A 265 -4.97 1.12 6.67
N LEU A 266 -4.37 2.21 7.15
CA LEU A 266 -3.13 2.75 6.59
C LEU A 266 -1.95 1.83 6.85
N ARG A 267 -1.15 1.58 5.82
CA ARG A 267 -0.03 0.64 5.82
C ARG A 267 1.25 1.28 5.35
N GLU A 268 2.34 0.83 5.96
CA GLU A 268 3.72 1.13 5.58
C GLU A 268 4.23 0.06 4.60
N GLY A 269 4.77 0.50 3.47
CA GLY A 269 5.28 -0.40 2.45
C GLY A 269 6.24 0.31 1.51
N LYS A 270 7.06 -0.47 0.79
CA LYS A 270 7.89 0.05 -0.29
C LYS A 270 7.00 0.25 -1.51
N ILE A 271 6.59 1.48 -1.78
CA ILE A 271 5.63 1.83 -2.83
C ILE A 271 6.26 2.89 -3.72
N ASN A 272 5.98 2.81 -5.02
CA ASN A 272 6.44 3.82 -5.97
C ASN A 272 5.77 5.17 -5.72
N GLU A 273 6.53 6.24 -5.89
CA GLU A 273 5.93 7.57 -6.11
C GLU A 273 5.15 7.61 -7.44
N ILE A 274 4.42 8.70 -7.69
CA ILE A 274 3.64 8.84 -8.93
C ILE A 274 4.53 8.87 -10.20
N THR A 275 5.76 9.35 -10.08
CA THR A 275 6.74 9.43 -11.18
C THR A 275 7.67 8.22 -11.25
N GLU A 276 7.73 7.41 -10.19
CA GLU A 276 8.61 6.24 -10.08
C GLU A 276 7.94 4.98 -10.62
N ASN A 277 8.71 4.07 -11.23
CA ASN A 277 8.18 2.86 -11.87
C ASN A 277 8.98 1.59 -11.52
N ASP A 278 9.44 1.47 -10.28
CA ASP A 278 10.21 0.32 -9.82
C ASP A 278 9.31 -0.92 -9.63
N LEU A 279 9.72 -2.03 -10.22
CA LEU A 279 9.00 -3.30 -10.17
C LEU A 279 9.19 -4.06 -8.84
N ASP A 280 10.26 -3.75 -8.10
CA ASP A 280 10.51 -4.29 -6.76
C ASP A 280 9.66 -3.61 -5.67
N LYS A 281 9.03 -2.47 -5.99
CA LYS A 281 8.10 -1.73 -5.12
C LYS A 281 6.65 -2.02 -5.49
N LEU A 282 5.72 -1.62 -4.65
CA LEU A 282 4.29 -1.63 -4.95
C LEU A 282 3.89 -0.48 -5.86
N GLY A 283 2.71 -0.58 -6.46
CA GLY A 283 2.10 0.54 -7.15
C GLY A 283 2.54 0.74 -8.61
N TRP A 284 3.25 -0.21 -9.22
CA TRP A 284 3.58 -0.14 -10.66
C TRP A 284 2.39 -0.53 -11.57
N TYR A 285 1.41 -1.28 -11.07
CA TYR A 285 0.17 -1.62 -11.77
C TYR A 285 -0.96 -0.69 -11.32
N ARG A 286 -1.24 0.34 -12.13
CA ARG A 286 -2.05 1.49 -11.75
C ARG A 286 -3.35 1.54 -12.54
N ARG A 287 -4.37 2.13 -11.94
CA ARG A 287 -5.62 2.47 -12.61
C ARG A 287 -5.56 3.91 -13.11
N ILE A 288 -5.78 4.12 -14.40
CA ILE A 288 -5.91 5.45 -15.00
C ILE A 288 -7.30 5.54 -15.62
N GLY A 289 -8.16 6.37 -15.03
CA GLY A 289 -9.58 6.40 -15.38
C GLY A 289 -10.25 5.06 -15.07
N ASN A 290 -10.72 4.37 -16.11
CA ASN A 290 -11.31 3.04 -15.98
C ASN A 290 -10.36 1.90 -16.40
N ASP A 291 -9.20 2.23 -16.95
CA ASP A 291 -8.29 1.24 -17.49
C ASP A 291 -7.15 0.95 -16.52
N TRP A 292 -6.69 -0.30 -16.57
CA TRP A 292 -5.52 -0.74 -15.84
C TRP A 292 -4.31 -0.75 -16.75
N GLN A 293 -3.20 -0.21 -16.28
CA GLN A 293 -1.97 -0.15 -17.04
C GLN A 293 -0.74 -0.27 -16.15
N VAL A 294 0.30 -0.87 -16.73
CA VAL A 294 1.65 -0.83 -16.17
C VAL A 294 2.34 0.43 -16.69
N ALA A 295 3.00 1.15 -15.81
CA ALA A 295 3.75 2.34 -16.20
C ALA A 295 4.80 2.02 -17.29
N THR A 296 5.18 3.01 -18.09
CA THR A 296 6.06 2.83 -19.28
C THR A 296 5.53 1.77 -20.28
N SER A 297 4.21 1.58 -20.36
CA SER A 297 3.56 0.62 -21.26
C SER A 297 4.06 -0.83 -21.11
N GLY A 298 4.49 -1.19 -19.89
CA GLY A 298 4.96 -2.55 -19.58
C GLY A 298 6.37 -2.89 -20.06
N LEU A 299 7.18 -1.94 -20.56
CA LEU A 299 8.54 -2.22 -21.03
C LEU A 299 9.41 -2.88 -19.96
N LEU A 300 9.39 -2.36 -18.73
CA LEU A 300 10.13 -2.93 -17.61
C LEU A 300 9.66 -4.34 -17.28
N LEU A 301 8.34 -4.58 -17.31
CA LEU A 301 7.76 -5.89 -17.05
C LEU A 301 8.18 -6.92 -18.10
N ARG A 302 8.18 -6.53 -19.38
CA ARG A 302 8.64 -7.36 -20.50
C ARG A 302 10.11 -7.72 -20.37
N ASN A 303 10.94 -6.81 -19.86
CA ASN A 303 12.37 -7.06 -19.66
C ASN A 303 12.64 -7.92 -18.41
N ALA A 304 11.78 -7.84 -17.40
CA ALA A 304 11.82 -8.70 -16.22
C ALA A 304 11.41 -10.15 -16.53
N HIS A 305 10.57 -10.36 -17.54
CA HIS A 305 10.09 -11.68 -17.95
C HIS A 305 11.21 -12.55 -18.53
N LYS A 306 11.44 -13.71 -17.92
CA LYS A 306 12.36 -14.75 -18.36
C LYS A 306 11.57 -16.03 -18.61
N VAL A 307 11.87 -16.67 -19.74
CA VAL A 307 11.28 -17.96 -20.10
C VAL A 307 12.40 -18.98 -20.35
N VAL A 308 12.19 -20.18 -19.84
CA VAL A 308 13.03 -21.36 -20.10
C VAL A 308 12.14 -22.42 -20.72
N ILE A 309 12.42 -22.80 -21.96
CA ILE A 309 11.70 -23.87 -22.64
C ILE A 309 12.18 -25.20 -22.08
N LYS A 310 11.25 -26.11 -21.76
CA LYS A 310 11.58 -27.49 -21.35
C LYS A 310 11.33 -28.49 -22.46
N ASN A 311 10.28 -28.29 -23.25
CA ASN A 311 9.98 -29.10 -24.42
C ASN A 311 9.31 -28.19 -25.45
N CYS A 312 10.02 -27.83 -26.53
CA CYS A 312 9.48 -26.92 -27.54
C CYS A 312 8.37 -27.59 -28.35
N LYS A 313 8.55 -28.87 -28.72
CA LYS A 313 7.58 -29.65 -29.51
C LYS A 313 6.24 -29.77 -28.78
N GLY A 314 6.29 -30.11 -27.50
CA GLY A 314 5.16 -30.22 -26.59
C GLY A 314 4.77 -28.92 -25.89
N GLN A 315 5.33 -27.77 -26.29
CA GLN A 315 4.95 -26.44 -25.79
C GLN A 315 5.00 -26.28 -24.25
N LEU A 316 5.96 -26.95 -23.62
CA LEU A 316 6.17 -26.89 -22.17
C LEU A 316 7.27 -25.87 -21.85
N HIS A 317 6.95 -24.91 -20.99
CA HIS A 317 7.86 -23.86 -20.59
C HIS A 317 7.80 -23.60 -19.08
N MET A 318 8.84 -22.96 -18.59
CA MET A 318 8.91 -22.41 -17.25
C MET A 318 9.16 -20.92 -17.37
N ASP A 319 8.45 -20.13 -16.59
CA ASP A 319 8.54 -18.69 -16.61
C ASP A 319 8.83 -18.13 -15.22
N GLN A 320 9.49 -16.98 -15.21
CA GLN A 320 9.85 -16.24 -14.01
C GLN A 320 9.93 -14.75 -14.35
N PHE A 321 9.63 -13.89 -13.38
CA PHE A 321 9.93 -12.47 -13.47
C PHE A 321 11.06 -12.12 -12.50
N SER A 322 12.13 -11.52 -13.02
CA SER A 322 13.26 -11.06 -12.22
C SER A 322 12.94 -9.72 -11.54
N GLY A 323 13.37 -9.53 -10.29
CA GLY A 323 13.25 -8.22 -9.61
C GLY A 323 11.80 -7.77 -9.38
N THR A 324 10.89 -8.71 -9.14
CA THR A 324 9.50 -8.41 -8.79
C THR A 324 9.11 -9.32 -7.63
N LYS A 325 8.58 -8.73 -6.55
CA LYS A 325 8.09 -9.48 -5.37
C LYS A 325 6.63 -9.18 -5.02
N ASN A 326 5.97 -8.38 -5.86
CA ASN A 326 4.69 -7.73 -5.58
C ASN A 326 3.61 -8.07 -6.62
N PHE A 327 3.56 -9.34 -7.03
CA PHE A 327 2.56 -9.89 -7.94
C PHE A 327 2.36 -11.37 -7.63
N VAL A 328 1.28 -11.94 -8.17
CA VAL A 328 0.99 -13.36 -8.02
C VAL A 328 1.01 -14.03 -9.38
N LEU A 329 1.75 -15.14 -9.51
CA LEU A 329 1.70 -15.98 -10.71
C LEU A 329 0.55 -16.98 -10.61
N ARG A 330 -0.23 -17.11 -11.68
CA ARG A 330 -1.30 -18.10 -11.77
C ARG A 330 -0.74 -19.51 -11.56
N GLY A 331 -1.39 -20.31 -10.70
CA GLY A 331 -0.98 -21.69 -10.41
C GLY A 331 0.11 -21.84 -9.34
N THR A 332 0.64 -20.73 -8.80
CA THR A 332 1.52 -20.77 -7.61
C THR A 332 0.69 -20.59 -6.33
N GLN A 333 0.99 -21.38 -5.29
CA GLN A 333 0.48 -21.11 -3.95
C GLN A 333 1.22 -19.89 -3.41
N TYR A 334 0.66 -18.71 -3.64
CA TYR A 334 1.16 -17.49 -3.05
C TYR A 334 0.55 -17.35 -1.67
N ASN A 335 1.36 -17.52 -0.63
CA ASN A 335 0.94 -17.15 0.72
C ASN A 335 0.74 -15.64 0.75
N ASP A 336 -0.45 -15.23 1.18
CA ASP A 336 -0.97 -13.85 1.17
C ASP A 336 -0.25 -12.92 2.17
N THR A 337 1.01 -13.20 2.49
CA THR A 337 1.85 -12.42 3.40
C THR A 337 2.35 -11.16 2.71
N PHE A 338 1.40 -10.28 2.35
CA PHE A 338 1.61 -8.84 2.43
C PHE A 338 1.88 -8.50 3.91
N ASN A 339 3.08 -8.86 4.39
CA ASN A 339 3.59 -8.51 5.71
C ASN A 339 3.98 -7.03 5.73
N GLU A 340 3.02 -6.18 5.39
CA GLU A 340 3.18 -4.74 5.38
C GLU A 340 2.54 -4.20 6.64
N ARG A 341 3.36 -3.49 7.40
CA ARG A 341 3.05 -3.09 8.76
C ARG A 341 1.89 -2.11 8.71
N LYS A 342 0.83 -2.41 9.45
CA LYS A 342 -0.24 -1.43 9.64
C LYS A 342 0.31 -0.31 10.49
N VAL A 343 0.00 0.93 10.13
CA VAL A 343 0.41 2.11 10.90
C VAL A 343 -0.16 2.05 12.32
N SER A 344 -1.33 1.40 12.51
CA SER A 344 -1.93 1.15 13.82
C SER A 344 -1.19 0.13 14.70
N GLU A 345 -0.21 -0.61 14.15
CA GLU A 345 0.70 -1.46 14.92
C GLU A 345 1.84 -0.66 15.54
N ASN A 346 2.05 0.60 15.16
CA ASN A 346 2.97 1.49 15.84
C ASN A 346 2.46 1.80 17.25
N ASN A 347 3.36 1.75 18.23
CA ASN A 347 3.04 1.96 19.65
C ASN A 347 2.42 3.33 19.97
N PHE A 348 2.76 4.35 19.19
CA PHE A 348 2.29 5.72 19.40
C PHE A 348 0.98 6.02 18.67
N VAL A 349 0.49 5.12 17.82
CA VAL A 349 -0.72 5.33 17.04
C VAL A 349 -1.90 4.67 17.71
N ARG A 350 -2.86 5.50 18.17
CA ARG A 350 -4.14 5.03 18.69
C ARG A 350 -5.12 4.69 17.58
N SER A 351 -5.22 5.57 16.59
CA SER A 351 -6.07 5.35 15.42
C SER A 351 -5.65 6.21 14.24
N VAL A 352 -6.06 5.78 13.05
CA VAL A 352 -5.87 6.50 11.79
C VAL A 352 -7.23 6.86 11.23
N LYS A 353 -7.37 8.11 10.80
CA LYS A 353 -8.55 8.62 10.12
C LYS A 353 -8.12 9.25 8.81
N VAL A 354 -8.63 8.72 7.70
CA VAL A 354 -8.37 9.25 6.37
C VAL A 354 -9.58 10.05 5.93
N ASP A 355 -9.38 11.34 5.65
CA ASP A 355 -10.41 12.22 5.09
C ASP A 355 -9.99 12.68 3.69
N GLU A 356 -10.55 12.02 2.68
CA GLU A 356 -10.27 12.32 1.28
C GLU A 356 -10.76 13.70 0.85
N SER A 357 -11.81 14.22 1.50
CA SER A 357 -12.40 15.51 1.14
C SER A 357 -11.49 16.68 1.51
N SER A 358 -10.84 16.58 2.67
CA SER A 358 -9.84 17.55 3.13
C SER A 358 -8.43 17.26 2.62
N ARG A 359 -8.20 16.11 1.94
CA ARG A 359 -6.87 15.65 1.49
C ARG A 359 -5.87 15.54 2.64
N GLU A 360 -6.34 15.10 3.80
CA GLU A 360 -5.54 14.97 5.01
C GLU A 360 -5.69 13.57 5.62
N ILE A 361 -4.61 13.06 6.19
CA ILE A 361 -4.64 11.88 7.06
C ILE A 361 -4.36 12.32 8.48
N THR A 362 -5.29 12.01 9.38
CA THR A 362 -5.17 12.31 10.80
C THR A 362 -4.75 11.07 11.57
N ILE A 363 -3.61 11.18 12.24
CA ILE A 363 -3.10 10.17 13.18
C ILE A 363 -3.40 10.67 14.58
N ILE A 364 -4.18 9.88 15.33
CA ILE A 364 -4.45 10.15 16.75
C ILE A 364 -3.40 9.40 17.55
N HIS A 365 -2.70 10.14 18.41
CA HIS A 365 -1.64 9.58 19.24
C HIS A 365 -2.20 8.83 20.45
N GLU A 366 -1.55 7.73 20.79
CA GLU A 366 -1.75 6.99 22.04
C GLU A 366 -1.03 7.69 23.21
N HIS A 367 0.15 8.26 22.94
CA HIS A 367 0.98 8.97 23.91
C HIS A 367 1.30 10.37 23.40
N GLY A 368 1.28 11.37 24.28
CA GLY A 368 1.46 12.78 23.89
C GLY A 368 2.58 13.48 24.65
N THR A 369 2.96 14.66 24.17
CA THR A 369 3.83 15.58 24.90
C THR A 369 3.05 16.32 25.97
N ALA A 370 3.69 16.53 27.13
CA ALA A 370 3.13 17.37 28.16
C ALA A 370 3.19 18.85 27.75
N ALA A 371 2.11 19.58 27.99
CA ALA A 371 2.04 21.02 27.77
C ALA A 371 2.29 21.77 29.07
N GLN A 372 3.16 22.77 29.04
CA GLN A 372 3.28 23.74 30.12
C GLN A 372 2.19 24.79 29.96
N VAL A 373 1.32 24.90 30.96
CA VAL A 373 0.19 25.83 30.96
C VAL A 373 0.45 26.91 32.00
N SER A 374 0.15 28.15 31.64
CA SER A 374 0.07 29.29 32.54
C SER A 374 -1.34 29.86 32.49
N LEU A 375 -2.08 29.71 33.58
CA LEU A 375 -3.40 30.29 33.76
C LEU A 375 -3.25 31.65 34.42
N LYS A 376 -3.88 32.68 33.86
CA LYS A 376 -4.08 33.97 34.52
C LYS A 376 -5.55 34.16 34.86
N THR A 377 -5.83 34.45 36.12
CA THR A 377 -7.19 34.65 36.64
C THR A 377 -7.27 35.89 37.54
N ASP A 378 -8.41 36.55 37.52
CA ASP A 378 -8.69 37.71 38.39
C ASP A 378 -8.86 37.33 39.86
N THR A 379 -9.23 36.09 40.14
CA THR A 379 -9.37 35.54 41.50
C THR A 379 -8.46 34.34 41.68
N ARG A 380 -8.03 34.08 42.92
CA ARG A 380 -7.14 32.96 43.22
C ARG A 380 -7.81 31.63 42.84
N PRO A 381 -7.24 30.85 41.89
CA PRO A 381 -7.82 29.58 41.47
C PRO A 381 -7.56 28.50 42.52
N ASN A 382 -8.58 27.68 42.79
CA ASN A 382 -8.42 26.47 43.58
C ASN A 382 -8.45 25.26 42.62
N LEU A 383 -7.30 24.63 42.41
CA LEU A 383 -7.19 23.41 41.61
C LEU A 383 -7.64 22.22 42.46
N THR A 384 -8.79 21.66 42.13
CA THR A 384 -9.33 20.49 42.84
C THR A 384 -8.76 19.21 42.25
N LYS A 385 -8.44 18.24 43.12
CA LYS A 385 -7.97 16.91 42.74
C LYS A 385 -8.94 15.82 43.21
N SER A 386 -8.98 14.73 42.46
CA SER A 386 -9.81 13.56 42.73
C SER A 386 -8.94 12.35 43.05
N GLN A 387 -9.44 11.45 43.88
CA GLN A 387 -8.75 10.19 44.18
C GLN A 387 -8.76 9.26 42.97
N SER A 388 -7.62 8.60 42.73
CA SER A 388 -7.47 7.59 41.70
C SER A 388 -7.85 6.20 42.22
N LEU A 389 -8.29 5.33 41.32
CA LEU A 389 -8.74 3.97 41.63
C LEU A 389 -8.16 2.97 40.64
N LEU A 390 -7.87 1.77 41.13
CA LEU A 390 -7.50 0.60 40.33
C LEU A 390 -8.02 -0.64 41.05
N ALA A 391 -8.79 -1.49 40.37
CA ALA A 391 -9.23 -2.75 40.94
C ALA A 391 -8.19 -3.85 40.74
N ASN A 392 -7.66 -3.99 39.53
CA ASN A 392 -6.64 -4.99 39.20
C ASN A 392 -5.93 -4.64 37.88
N PHE A 393 -4.86 -5.37 37.53
CA PHE A 393 -4.26 -5.30 36.19
C PHE A 393 -3.72 -6.65 35.73
N THR A 394 -3.58 -6.84 34.43
CA THR A 394 -2.87 -7.96 33.79
C THR A 394 -2.05 -7.45 32.63
N GLY A 395 -1.06 -8.20 32.17
CA GLY A 395 -0.28 -7.78 31.01
C GLY A 395 0.80 -8.77 30.59
N SER A 396 1.51 -8.41 29.52
CA SER A 396 2.68 -9.12 29.01
C SER A 396 3.73 -8.13 28.51
N ILE A 397 5.00 -8.46 28.71
CA ILE A 397 6.12 -7.74 28.09
C ILE A 397 6.40 -8.45 26.77
N THR A 398 6.39 -7.71 25.68
CA THR A 398 6.58 -8.26 24.33
C THR A 398 7.77 -7.59 23.64
N LEU A 399 8.64 -8.40 23.03
CA LEU A 399 9.60 -7.97 22.03
C LEU A 399 9.04 -8.37 20.66
N ASP A 400 8.68 -7.38 19.85
CA ASP A 400 8.11 -7.63 18.53
C ASP A 400 9.17 -7.97 17.47
N HIS A 401 8.70 -8.34 16.27
CA HIS A 401 9.54 -8.70 15.14
C HIS A 401 10.47 -7.57 14.66
N ASP A 402 10.11 -6.31 14.98
CA ASP A 402 10.81 -5.10 14.56
C ASP A 402 11.77 -4.58 15.64
N GLY A 403 11.87 -5.30 16.77
CA GLY A 403 12.76 -4.98 17.88
C GLY A 403 12.17 -4.01 18.91
N ASN A 404 10.89 -3.64 18.81
CA ASN A 404 10.24 -2.78 19.80
C ASN A 404 9.88 -3.59 21.05
N ARG A 405 10.19 -3.00 22.21
CA ARG A 405 9.86 -3.55 23.52
C ARG A 405 8.69 -2.79 24.11
N MET A 406 7.63 -3.52 24.44
CA MET A 406 6.41 -2.91 24.96
C MET A 406 5.85 -3.73 26.10
N LEU A 407 5.34 -3.04 27.11
CA LEU A 407 4.48 -3.58 28.13
C LEU A 407 3.03 -3.38 27.68
N ASN A 408 2.34 -4.47 27.35
CA ASN A 408 0.91 -4.46 27.08
C ASN A 408 0.19 -4.70 28.41
N VAL A 409 -0.43 -3.66 28.97
CA VAL A 409 -1.18 -3.74 30.23
C VAL A 409 -2.65 -3.52 29.96
N THR A 410 -3.49 -4.34 30.58
CA THR A 410 -4.92 -4.10 30.72
C THR A 410 -5.23 -3.82 32.18
N PHE A 411 -5.77 -2.64 32.45
CA PHE A 411 -6.19 -2.17 33.74
C PHE A 411 -7.69 -2.45 33.91
N PHE A 412 -8.07 -2.96 35.08
CA PHE A 412 -9.46 -3.26 35.42
C PHE A 412 -9.99 -2.28 36.45
N GLY A 413 -11.17 -1.72 36.18
CA GLY A 413 -11.84 -0.75 37.04
C GLY A 413 -10.94 0.45 37.37
N VAL A 414 -10.23 0.97 36.38
CA VAL A 414 -9.28 2.08 36.56
C VAL A 414 -9.97 3.43 36.40
N LYS A 415 -9.57 4.40 37.24
CA LYS A 415 -9.97 5.80 37.15
C LYS A 415 -8.81 6.68 37.61
N GLY A 416 -8.50 7.71 36.82
CA GLY A 416 -7.50 8.70 37.19
C GLY A 416 -6.05 8.31 36.93
N THR A 417 -5.13 8.75 37.79
CA THR A 417 -3.68 8.58 37.59
C THR A 417 -3.16 7.37 38.36
N VAL A 418 -2.31 6.57 37.72
CA VAL A 418 -1.61 5.46 38.37
C VAL A 418 -0.11 5.52 38.10
N HIS A 419 0.67 5.14 39.10
CA HIS A 419 2.13 5.09 39.05
C HIS A 419 2.57 3.65 38.87
N ILE A 420 3.35 3.38 37.83
CA ILE A 420 3.82 2.04 37.47
C ILE A 420 5.31 1.97 37.75
N ARG A 421 5.74 0.94 38.47
CA ARG A 421 7.15 0.66 38.77
C ARG A 421 7.47 -0.78 38.45
N MET A 422 8.60 -0.99 37.80
CA MET A 422 9.09 -2.32 37.41
C MET A 422 10.36 -2.64 38.20
N TYR A 423 10.47 -3.90 38.62
CA TYR A 423 11.57 -4.40 39.42
C TYR A 423 12.07 -5.73 38.87
N VAL A 424 13.38 -5.98 38.98
CA VAL A 424 13.98 -7.27 38.63
C VAL A 424 13.45 -8.40 39.52
N ASN A 425 13.25 -8.09 40.80
CA ASN A 425 12.85 -9.04 41.84
C ASN A 425 11.67 -8.50 42.67
N ASP A 426 10.94 -9.41 43.30
CA ASP A 426 9.83 -9.16 44.23
C ASP A 426 10.21 -8.35 45.49
N LYS A 427 11.50 -8.36 45.86
CA LYS A 427 12.05 -7.58 47.00
C LYS A 427 12.06 -6.06 46.79
N LYS A 428 11.67 -5.56 45.61
CA LYS A 428 11.57 -4.11 45.26
C LYS A 428 12.83 -3.28 45.56
N LEU A 429 14.03 -3.88 45.42
CA LEU A 429 15.29 -3.22 45.79
C LEU A 429 15.62 -2.01 44.91
N VAL A 430 15.54 -2.19 43.59
CA VAL A 430 15.85 -1.14 42.61
C VAL A 430 14.80 -1.19 41.51
N ALA A 431 14.14 -0.05 41.27
CA ALA A 431 13.23 0.09 40.15
C ALA A 431 14.03 0.20 38.85
N THR A 432 13.79 -0.72 37.92
CA THR A 432 14.41 -0.74 36.59
C THR A 432 13.78 0.28 35.66
N PHE A 433 12.49 0.55 35.86
CA PHE A 433 11.70 1.48 35.08
C PHE A 433 10.53 2.00 35.92
N ALA A 434 10.13 3.25 35.67
CA ALA A 434 8.96 3.84 36.27
C ALA A 434 8.27 4.78 35.27
N CYS A 435 6.94 4.76 35.24
CA CYS A 435 6.15 5.68 34.44
C CYS A 435 4.81 5.97 35.12
N THR A 436 4.11 6.98 34.62
CA THR A 436 2.77 7.35 35.06
C THR A 436 1.79 7.17 33.90
N ALA A 437 0.64 6.58 34.18
CA ALA A 437 -0.44 6.44 33.21
C ALA A 437 -1.67 7.22 33.72
N GLN A 438 -2.30 7.96 32.82
CA GLN A 438 -3.43 8.84 33.13
C GLN A 438 -4.67 8.32 32.40
N PHE A 439 -5.73 8.08 33.17
CA PHE A 439 -7.01 7.60 32.67
C PHE A 439 -8.09 8.65 32.87
N GLY A 440 -9.14 8.52 32.06
CA GLY A 440 -10.27 9.43 32.05
C GLY A 440 -11.11 9.42 33.33
N THR A 441 -12.26 10.07 33.24
CA THR A 441 -13.08 10.42 34.42
C THR A 441 -13.95 9.29 34.94
N SER A 442 -14.39 8.40 34.05
CA SER A 442 -15.20 7.24 34.39
C SER A 442 -14.35 6.03 34.76
N VAL A 443 -14.85 5.24 35.71
CA VAL A 443 -14.29 3.92 36.00
C VAL A 443 -14.55 3.04 34.78
N LYS A 444 -13.49 2.52 34.18
CA LYS A 444 -13.57 1.61 33.03
C LYS A 444 -12.40 0.64 33.03
N ASP A 445 -12.54 -0.41 32.24
CA ASP A 445 -11.41 -1.24 31.85
C ASP A 445 -10.72 -0.57 30.66
N ASP A 446 -9.38 -0.49 30.71
CA ASP A 446 -8.61 0.17 29.66
C ASP A 446 -7.31 -0.57 29.37
N GLY A 447 -6.91 -0.57 28.09
CA GLY A 447 -5.68 -1.18 27.62
C GLY A 447 -4.68 -0.11 27.25
N SER A 448 -3.42 -0.26 27.66
CA SER A 448 -2.35 0.68 27.28
C SER A 448 -1.09 -0.08 26.88
N ARG A 449 -0.38 0.48 25.89
CA ARG A 449 0.91 -0.05 25.41
C ARG A 449 2.02 0.89 25.83
N ILE A 450 2.89 0.47 26.72
CA ILE A 450 3.96 1.31 27.28
C ILE A 450 5.29 0.89 26.70
N SER A 451 6.00 1.81 26.05
CA SER A 451 7.34 1.56 25.50
C SER A 451 8.35 1.33 26.62
N LEU A 452 9.18 0.29 26.49
CA LEU A 452 10.18 -0.09 27.49
C LEU A 452 11.61 0.12 27.01
N PRO A 453 12.55 0.43 27.91
CA PRO A 453 13.97 0.49 27.59
C PRO A 453 14.57 -0.89 27.28
N SER A 454 15.70 -0.89 26.56
CA SER A 454 16.45 -2.10 26.20
C SER A 454 17.09 -2.84 27.38
N SER A 455 17.08 -2.25 28.58
CA SER A 455 17.51 -2.91 29.81
C SER A 455 16.55 -4.02 30.28
N ILE A 456 15.30 -4.02 29.81
CA ILE A 456 14.29 -5.02 30.19
C ILE A 456 14.24 -6.12 29.13
N ASN A 457 14.79 -7.29 29.44
CA ASN A 457 14.92 -8.45 28.53
C ASN A 457 14.40 -9.77 29.14
N GLN A 458 13.65 -9.68 30.23
CA GLN A 458 13.14 -10.84 30.98
C GLN A 458 11.85 -10.44 31.70
N ALA A 459 11.18 -11.43 32.30
CA ALA A 459 10.02 -11.18 33.15
C ALA A 459 10.36 -10.19 34.26
N GLN A 460 9.43 -9.29 34.59
CA GLN A 460 9.62 -8.26 35.61
C GLN A 460 8.51 -8.33 36.63
N TRP A 461 8.84 -7.96 37.86
CA TRP A 461 7.87 -7.71 38.91
C TRP A 461 7.32 -6.29 38.75
N VAL A 462 6.08 -6.17 38.29
CA VAL A 462 5.44 -4.89 38.01
C VAL A 462 4.50 -4.57 39.16
N CYS A 463 4.61 -3.36 39.68
CA CYS A 463 3.76 -2.83 40.72
C CYS A 463 3.07 -1.55 40.27
N ILE A 464 1.79 -1.43 40.56
CA ILE A 464 0.96 -0.29 40.18
C ILE A 464 0.30 0.28 41.44
N LEU A 465 0.53 1.56 41.68
CA LEU A 465 -0.01 2.31 42.79
C LEU A 465 -0.94 3.41 42.26
N PRO A 466 -2.24 3.39 42.59
CA PRO A 466 -3.12 4.51 42.30
C PRO A 466 -2.66 5.75 43.07
N ASP A 467 -2.76 6.89 42.40
CA ASP A 467 -2.37 8.16 43.01
C ASP A 467 -3.18 8.47 44.28
N GLU A 468 -2.54 9.13 45.24
CA GLU A 468 -3.06 9.45 46.59
C GLU A 468 -3.46 8.27 47.49
N GLN A 469 -3.15 7.04 47.10
CA GLN A 469 -3.40 5.88 47.94
C GLN A 469 -2.17 5.48 48.76
N PRO A 470 -2.36 4.88 49.96
CA PRO A 470 -1.24 4.38 50.74
C PRO A 470 -0.52 3.26 49.99
N VAL A 471 0.79 3.12 50.19
CA VAL A 471 1.63 2.06 49.55
C VAL A 471 1.07 0.64 49.73
N LYS A 472 0.25 0.41 50.76
CA LYS A 472 -0.44 -0.88 50.99
C LYS A 472 -1.47 -1.24 49.91
N SER A 473 -1.98 -0.28 49.15
CA SER A 473 -2.90 -0.54 48.03
C SER A 473 -2.19 -0.81 46.71
N GLU A 474 -0.86 -0.83 46.72
CA GLU A 474 -0.07 -1.20 45.54
C GLU A 474 -0.35 -2.65 45.15
N ILE A 475 -0.74 -2.86 43.90
CA ILE A 475 -0.98 -4.19 43.35
C ILE A 475 0.28 -4.58 42.58
N CYS A 476 0.84 -5.76 42.85
CA CYS A 476 2.04 -6.25 42.18
C CYS A 476 1.86 -7.63 41.58
N LYS A 477 2.44 -7.87 40.40
CA LYS A 477 2.38 -9.15 39.69
C LYS A 477 3.64 -9.41 38.87
N TRP A 478 3.97 -10.69 38.69
CA TRP A 478 4.96 -11.12 37.70
C TRP A 478 4.35 -11.01 36.31
N ILE A 479 5.01 -10.25 35.45
CA ILE A 479 4.59 -10.09 34.05
C ILE A 479 5.55 -10.90 33.17
N PRO A 480 5.04 -11.85 32.36
CA PRO A 480 5.87 -12.68 31.50
C PRO A 480 6.51 -11.87 30.38
N TYR A 481 7.66 -12.35 29.90
CA TYR A 481 8.36 -11.80 28.75
C TYR A 481 8.22 -12.75 27.56
N GLU A 482 7.68 -12.24 26.46
CA GLU A 482 7.44 -12.96 25.22
C GLU A 482 8.26 -12.33 24.09
N GLU A 483 9.11 -13.14 23.45
CA GLU A 483 9.95 -12.70 22.35
C GLU A 483 9.50 -13.32 21.04
N LYS A 484 9.27 -12.47 20.04
CA LYS A 484 8.99 -12.89 18.67
C LYS A 484 10.28 -12.85 17.85
N ALA A 485 10.58 -13.94 17.17
CA ALA A 485 11.75 -14.01 16.30
C ALA A 485 11.71 -12.92 15.22
N ILE A 486 12.86 -12.31 14.91
CA ILE A 486 12.98 -11.29 13.86
C ILE A 486 12.44 -11.84 12.52
N ARG A 487 11.76 -11.00 11.75
CA ARG A 487 11.25 -11.38 10.42
C ARG A 487 12.39 -11.86 9.52
N SER A 488 12.28 -13.10 9.05
CA SER A 488 13.24 -13.66 8.08
C SER A 488 13.04 -13.04 6.69
N PRO A 489 14.12 -12.90 5.89
CA PRO A 489 14.00 -12.43 4.51
C PRO A 489 13.08 -13.34 3.70
N ARG A 490 12.32 -12.75 2.77
CA ARG A 490 11.42 -13.48 1.86
C ARG A 490 12.24 -14.42 0.99
N GLN A 491 11.81 -15.69 0.90
CA GLN A 491 12.34 -16.65 -0.06
C GLN A 491 12.01 -16.19 -1.50
N GLU A 492 12.96 -16.32 -2.42
CA GLU A 492 12.76 -15.95 -3.81
C GLU A 492 11.68 -16.82 -4.47
N GLN A 493 10.90 -16.21 -5.36
CA GLN A 493 9.80 -16.89 -6.04
C GLN A 493 10.35 -17.99 -6.96
N SER A 494 9.79 -19.19 -6.84
CA SER A 494 10.11 -20.33 -7.70
C SER A 494 9.52 -20.16 -9.10
N TRP A 495 10.19 -20.71 -10.11
CA TRP A 495 9.68 -20.84 -11.47
C TRP A 495 8.27 -21.44 -11.52
N SER A 496 7.36 -20.80 -12.26
CA SER A 496 6.06 -21.40 -12.60
C SER A 496 6.20 -22.31 -13.82
N LYS A 497 5.37 -23.37 -13.86
CA LYS A 497 5.27 -24.26 -15.02
C LYS A 497 4.07 -23.82 -15.84
N GLY A 498 4.28 -23.53 -17.12
CA GLY A 498 3.25 -23.19 -18.08
C GLY A 498 3.15 -24.22 -19.20
N HIS A 499 1.94 -24.45 -19.68
CA HIS A 499 1.68 -25.20 -20.90
C HIS A 499 0.91 -24.31 -21.87
N SER A 500 1.38 -24.21 -23.10
CA SER A 500 0.69 -23.37 -24.09
C SER A 500 -0.62 -24.04 -24.54
N PRO A 501 -1.67 -23.27 -24.89
CA PRO A 501 -2.94 -23.81 -25.34
C PRO A 501 -2.93 -24.21 -26.82
N CYS A 502 -1.83 -24.02 -27.55
CA CYS A 502 -1.80 -24.45 -28.95
C CYS A 502 -1.50 -25.94 -29.07
N SER A 503 -2.22 -26.61 -29.95
CA SER A 503 -1.93 -28.00 -30.25
C SER A 503 -0.57 -28.13 -30.95
N GLN A 504 0.10 -29.28 -30.77
CA GLN A 504 1.36 -29.56 -31.46
C GLN A 504 1.25 -29.37 -32.98
N ALA A 505 0.10 -29.67 -33.57
CA ALA A 505 -0.18 -29.51 -35.00
C ALA A 505 -0.34 -28.05 -35.45
N GLU A 506 -0.71 -27.13 -34.56
CA GLU A 506 -0.86 -25.70 -34.90
C GLU A 506 0.44 -24.93 -34.74
N CYS A 507 1.18 -25.17 -33.66
CA CYS A 507 2.41 -24.45 -33.38
C CYS A 507 3.65 -25.08 -34.04
N ASN A 508 3.68 -26.41 -34.15
CA ASN A 508 4.78 -27.20 -34.70
C ASN A 508 4.30 -28.23 -35.73
N GLY A 509 3.17 -27.96 -36.40
CA GLY A 509 2.64 -28.86 -37.44
C GLY A 509 3.60 -28.96 -38.62
N LEU A 510 3.82 -30.19 -39.08
CA LEU A 510 4.38 -30.42 -40.40
C LEU A 510 3.36 -29.94 -41.43
N LYS A 511 3.75 -29.02 -42.32
CA LYS A 511 2.98 -28.80 -43.55
C LYS A 511 3.14 -30.07 -44.39
N SER A 512 2.13 -30.96 -44.34
CA SER A 512 2.07 -32.13 -45.20
C SER A 512 2.07 -31.69 -46.66
N GLY A 513 3.24 -31.73 -47.29
CA GLY A 513 3.50 -31.30 -48.65
C GLY A 513 4.90 -31.73 -49.07
N VAL A 514 5.24 -31.59 -50.36
CA VAL A 514 6.52 -32.03 -50.97
C VAL A 514 7.77 -31.48 -50.22
N SER A 515 7.59 -30.45 -49.39
CA SER A 515 8.56 -29.93 -48.41
C SER A 515 9.03 -30.95 -47.34
N ASP A 516 8.24 -31.98 -47.02
CA ASP A 516 8.60 -33.03 -46.06
C ASP A 516 9.56 -34.07 -46.65
N LEU A 517 9.58 -34.23 -47.96
CA LEU A 517 10.50 -35.15 -48.64
C LEU A 517 11.92 -34.56 -48.75
N PHE A 518 12.05 -33.22 -48.68
CA PHE A 518 13.30 -32.53 -48.92
C PHE A 518 13.49 -31.24 -48.08
N PRO A 519 13.67 -31.33 -46.75
CA PRO A 519 13.92 -30.17 -45.89
C PRO A 519 15.16 -29.35 -46.30
N TRP A 520 16.13 -30.01 -46.95
CA TRP A 520 17.38 -29.43 -47.43
C TRP A 520 17.24 -28.60 -48.73
N ILE A 521 16.20 -28.83 -49.54
CA ILE A 521 16.01 -28.09 -50.81
C ILE A 521 15.66 -26.62 -50.54
N ILE A 522 15.00 -26.32 -49.43
CA ILE A 522 14.60 -24.94 -49.07
C ILE A 522 15.75 -24.18 -48.39
N ASN A 523 16.80 -24.87 -47.90
CA ASN A 523 17.89 -24.28 -47.12
C ASN A 523 19.30 -24.70 -47.60
N PHE A 524 19.47 -24.87 -48.92
CA PHE A 524 20.76 -25.25 -49.52
C PHE A 524 21.88 -24.23 -49.20
N ASP A 525 21.57 -22.94 -49.22
CA ASP A 525 22.54 -21.87 -48.94
C ASP A 525 23.10 -21.93 -47.51
N TYR A 526 22.28 -22.31 -46.53
CA TYR A 526 22.71 -22.41 -45.13
C TYR A 526 23.47 -23.72 -44.84
N PHE A 527 23.02 -24.83 -45.44
CA PHE A 527 23.71 -26.13 -45.36
C PHE A 527 25.13 -26.05 -45.91
N MET A 528 25.31 -25.36 -47.05
CA MET A 528 26.62 -25.09 -47.64
C MET A 528 27.48 -24.15 -46.78
N ALA A 529 26.87 -23.22 -46.05
CA ALA A 529 27.58 -22.24 -45.23
C ALA A 529 28.05 -22.78 -43.86
N HIS A 530 27.37 -23.78 -43.29
CA HIS A 530 27.62 -24.21 -41.90
C HIS A 530 28.02 -25.69 -41.73
N GLY A 531 28.07 -26.47 -42.82
CA GLY A 531 28.61 -27.84 -42.80
C GLY A 531 27.85 -28.78 -41.87
N GLY A 532 26.82 -29.45 -42.40
CA GLY A 532 26.01 -30.40 -41.62
C GLY A 532 26.82 -31.57 -41.04
N ASP A 533 26.27 -32.17 -39.99
CA ASP A 533 26.85 -33.32 -39.29
C ASP A 533 26.92 -34.57 -40.20
N LEU A 534 27.75 -35.56 -39.90
CA LEU A 534 28.03 -36.69 -40.81
C LEU A 534 26.76 -37.52 -41.15
N THR A 535 25.78 -37.51 -40.25
CA THR A 535 24.48 -38.14 -40.44
C THR A 535 23.57 -37.37 -41.41
N GLU A 536 23.74 -36.05 -41.54
CA GLU A 536 22.97 -35.21 -42.48
C GLU A 536 23.47 -35.37 -43.91
N TRP A 537 24.79 -35.47 -44.10
CA TRP A 537 25.40 -35.79 -45.39
C TRP A 537 24.95 -37.15 -45.94
N LEU A 538 24.85 -38.15 -45.07
CA LEU A 538 24.44 -39.50 -45.46
C LEU A 538 22.98 -39.55 -45.92
N LYS A 539 22.10 -38.79 -45.24
CA LYS A 539 20.71 -38.61 -45.66
C LYS A 539 20.61 -37.89 -47.02
N MET A 540 21.40 -36.84 -47.24
CA MET A 540 21.44 -36.13 -48.52
C MET A 540 21.86 -37.07 -49.66
N GLY A 541 22.90 -37.88 -49.45
CA GLY A 541 23.37 -38.86 -50.42
C GLY A 541 22.29 -39.87 -50.82
N ILE A 542 21.56 -40.42 -49.85
CA ILE A 542 20.44 -41.35 -50.10
C ILE A 542 19.34 -40.66 -50.92
N HIS A 543 18.99 -39.42 -50.59
CA HIS A 543 17.95 -38.69 -51.33
C HIS A 543 18.36 -38.36 -52.77
N ILE A 544 19.63 -38.03 -53.03
CA ILE A 544 20.16 -37.81 -54.39
C ILE A 544 20.06 -39.10 -55.20
N VAL A 545 20.44 -40.25 -54.61
CA VAL A 545 20.34 -41.55 -55.28
C VAL A 545 18.88 -41.90 -55.64
N ILE A 546 17.94 -41.65 -54.72
CA ILE A 546 16.50 -41.86 -54.98
C ILE A 546 16.00 -40.92 -56.09
N ALA A 547 16.39 -39.64 -56.07
CA ALA A 547 15.97 -38.67 -57.07
C ALA A 547 16.51 -39.02 -58.48
N VAL A 548 17.77 -39.42 -58.58
CA VAL A 548 18.38 -39.91 -59.83
C VAL A 548 17.69 -41.19 -60.30
N GLY A 549 17.38 -42.10 -59.37
CA GLY A 549 16.63 -43.33 -59.66
C GLY A 549 15.23 -43.05 -60.21
N LEU A 550 14.48 -42.12 -59.60
CA LEU A 550 13.17 -41.68 -60.08
C LEU A 550 13.25 -40.99 -61.43
N LEU A 551 14.27 -40.16 -61.66
CA LEU A 551 14.49 -39.50 -62.95
C LEU A 551 14.80 -40.52 -64.06
N PHE A 552 15.59 -41.55 -63.75
CA PHE A 552 15.81 -42.68 -64.66
C PHE A 552 14.52 -43.45 -64.94
N LEU A 553 13.73 -43.74 -63.90
CA LEU A 553 12.44 -44.40 -64.04
C LEU A 553 11.49 -43.60 -64.93
N LEU A 554 11.46 -42.28 -64.74
CA LEU A 554 10.65 -41.35 -65.51
C LEU A 554 11.13 -41.27 -66.96
N ILE A 555 12.44 -41.19 -67.23
CA ILE A 555 13.00 -41.27 -68.58
C ILE A 555 12.63 -42.60 -69.24
N ILE A 556 12.69 -43.73 -68.52
CA ILE A 556 12.28 -45.03 -69.04
C ILE A 556 10.77 -45.03 -69.34
N LEU A 557 9.94 -44.49 -68.47
CA LEU A 557 8.49 -44.40 -68.66
C LEU A 557 8.13 -43.53 -69.88
N PHE A 558 8.83 -42.41 -70.06
CA PHE A 558 8.64 -41.54 -71.22
C PHE A 558 9.14 -42.20 -72.51
N THR A 559 10.34 -42.78 -72.52
CA THR A 559 10.95 -43.35 -73.73
C THR A 559 10.40 -44.72 -74.13
N LYS A 560 9.93 -45.54 -73.16
CA LYS A 560 9.46 -46.91 -73.39
C LYS A 560 7.95 -47.07 -73.32
N CYS A 561 7.23 -46.20 -72.60
CA CYS A 561 5.78 -46.29 -72.51
C CYS A 561 5.08 -45.16 -73.29
N LEU A 562 5.40 -43.88 -73.00
CA LEU A 562 4.68 -42.76 -73.60
C LEU A 562 5.04 -42.48 -75.07
N VAL A 563 6.32 -42.56 -75.44
CA VAL A 563 6.76 -42.32 -76.84
C VAL A 563 6.20 -43.39 -77.81
N PRO A 564 6.22 -44.70 -77.50
CA PRO A 564 5.60 -45.70 -78.36
C PRO A 564 4.08 -45.57 -78.43
N LEU A 565 3.40 -45.24 -77.32
CA LEU A 565 1.96 -45.00 -77.30
C LEU A 565 1.57 -43.77 -78.15
N ALA A 566 2.36 -42.68 -78.10
CA ALA A 566 2.17 -41.49 -78.94
C ALA A 566 2.46 -41.77 -80.42
N CYS A 567 3.45 -42.60 -80.74
CA CYS A 567 3.72 -43.07 -82.11
C CYS A 567 2.66 -44.05 -82.64
N CYS A 568 1.98 -44.80 -81.77
CA CYS A 568 0.86 -45.65 -82.17
C CYS A 568 -0.47 -44.88 -82.33
N SER A 569 -0.66 -43.75 -81.64
CA SER A 569 -1.85 -42.89 -81.81
C SER A 569 -1.76 -41.89 -82.96
N LEU A 570 -0.54 -41.58 -83.45
CA LEU A 570 -0.31 -40.70 -84.59
C LEU A 570 0.31 -41.52 -85.74
N SER A 571 -0.52 -42.18 -86.52
CA SER A 571 -0.13 -42.77 -87.81
C SER A 571 0.33 -41.68 -88.78
N ILE A 572 1.64 -41.43 -88.82
CA ILE A 572 2.32 -40.65 -89.87
C ILE A 572 3.34 -41.57 -90.55
N PRO A 573 3.22 -41.84 -91.86
CA PRO A 573 4.07 -42.81 -92.55
C PRO A 573 5.48 -42.25 -92.79
N PHE A 574 6.48 -43.00 -92.36
CA PHE A 574 7.87 -42.84 -92.79
C PHE A 574 7.98 -43.17 -94.29
N LYS A 575 8.13 -42.15 -95.14
CA LYS A 575 8.52 -42.31 -96.55
C LYS A 575 10.04 -42.23 -96.67
N ASN A 576 10.67 -43.37 -96.93
CA ASN A 576 12.12 -43.51 -97.08
C ASN A 576 12.53 -43.60 -98.57
N ARG A 577 13.65 -42.95 -98.92
CA ARG A 577 14.54 -43.15 -100.11
C ARG A 577 13.96 -42.72 -101.49
N ASN A 578 14.69 -42.16 -102.46
CA ASN A 578 16.13 -42.12 -102.73
C ASN A 578 16.48 -41.24 -103.96
N LYS A 579 17.77 -40.80 -104.06
CA LYS A 579 18.58 -40.49 -105.29
C LYS A 579 18.21 -39.20 -106.09
N LYS A 580 19.11 -38.38 -106.66
CA LYS A 580 20.53 -38.51 -107.07
C LYS A 580 21.07 -37.13 -107.57
N LYS A 581 22.40 -36.97 -107.48
CA LYS A 581 23.33 -36.26 -108.41
C LYS A 581 23.50 -34.72 -108.40
N LYS A 582 24.67 -34.29 -107.88
CA LYS A 582 25.87 -33.78 -108.61
C LYS A 582 25.80 -32.43 -109.37
N LYS A 583 26.48 -31.39 -108.84
CA LYS A 583 27.49 -30.51 -109.50
C LYS A 583 27.90 -29.42 -108.49
N LYS A 584 29.16 -29.33 -108.04
CA LYS A 584 30.40 -28.82 -108.68
C LYS A 584 30.50 -27.28 -108.64
N ASN A 585 31.42 -26.83 -107.77
CA ASN A 585 32.37 -25.70 -107.88
C ASN A 585 31.91 -24.23 -107.79
N SER A 586 32.58 -23.54 -106.85
CA SER A 586 33.51 -22.41 -107.06
C SER A 586 33.04 -20.97 -106.85
N SER A 587 34.04 -20.19 -106.42
CA SER A 587 34.23 -18.73 -106.30
C SER A 587 33.51 -18.05 -105.14
N ASP A 588 34.21 -17.67 -104.06
CA ASP A 588 35.10 -16.48 -103.93
C ASP A 588 34.23 -15.20 -104.01
N TYR A 589 34.10 -14.37 -102.98
CA TYR A 589 35.09 -13.80 -102.06
C TYR A 589 34.53 -13.64 -100.63
#